data_AF-A0A2L2YTV8-F1
#
_entry.id   AF-A0A2L2YTV8-F1
#
_cell.length_a   1.000
_cell.length_b   1.000
_cell.length_c   1.000
_cell.angle_alpha   90.00
_cell.angle_beta   90.00
_cell.angle_gamma   90.00
#
_symmetry.space_group_name_H-M   'P 1'
#
loop_
_entity.id
_entity.type
_entity.pdbx_description
1 polymer ?
#
loop_
_entity_poly.entity_id
_entity_poly.type
_entity_poly.pdbx_seq_one_letter_code
_entity_poly.pdbx_strand_id
1 'polypeptide(L)'
;SGVCYSLNDCVRMRGTQIGTCASGFGVCCIFQRTCGTATNQNSTHFVNPGYPEVIEETSDTTCTISLYRPPRVPICQVRLDFLEFDITKPTSGDCLDDQLTITGSNVNSPIPVLCGRNAGQHGNII
;
A
#
# COMPACT_ATOMS: atom_id res chain seq x y z
N SER A 1 -8.36 -4.80 -6.84
CA SER A 1 -9.00 -3.87 -7.80
C SER A 1 -7.90 -3.18 -8.59
N GLY A 2 -8.18 -2.74 -9.83
CA GLY A 2 -7.17 -2.09 -10.68
C GLY A 2 -7.77 -0.93 -11.47
N VAL A 3 -6.91 -0.11 -12.07
CA VAL A 3 -7.30 1.10 -12.81
C VAL A 3 -7.16 0.84 -14.30
N CYS A 4 -8.12 1.34 -15.08
CA CYS A 4 -8.12 1.17 -16.53
C CYS A 4 -7.09 2.09 -17.20
N TYR A 5 -6.12 1.50 -17.89
CA TYR A 5 -5.08 2.20 -18.67
C TYR A 5 -4.95 1.62 -20.07
N SER A 6 -4.26 2.33 -20.97
CA SER A 6 -3.75 1.68 -22.18
C SER A 6 -2.65 0.66 -21.81
N LEU A 7 -2.46 -0.37 -22.64
CA LEU A 7 -1.41 -1.37 -22.41
C LEU A 7 -0.03 -0.71 -22.33
N ASN A 8 0.27 0.22 -23.24
CA ASN A 8 1.53 0.93 -23.28
C ASN A 8 1.78 1.75 -22.01
N ASP A 9 0.76 2.44 -21.49
CA ASP A 9 0.91 3.22 -20.27
C ASP A 9 1.10 2.32 -19.05
N CYS A 10 0.35 1.21 -18.96
CA CYS A 10 0.49 0.22 -17.88
C CYS A 10 1.93 -0.32 -17.81
N VAL A 11 2.48 -0.75 -18.95
CA VAL A 11 3.86 -1.26 -19.04
C VAL A 11 4.88 -0.16 -18.74
N ARG A 12 4.71 1.04 -19.31
CA ARG A 12 5.61 2.19 -19.08
C ARG A 12 5.72 2.57 -17.61
N MET A 13 4.62 2.45 -16.86
CA MET A 13 4.56 2.75 -15.42
C MET A 13 4.95 1.55 -14.54
N ARG A 14 5.46 0.46 -15.14
CA ARG A 14 5.80 -0.80 -14.44
C ARG A 14 4.63 -1.34 -13.62
N GLY A 15 3.45 -1.32 -14.24
CA GLY A 15 2.26 -2.00 -13.75
C GLY A 15 2.11 -3.38 -14.38
N THR A 16 1.21 -4.17 -13.81
CA THR A 16 0.89 -5.52 -14.29
C THR A 16 -0.55 -5.54 -14.79
N GLN A 17 -0.75 -6.12 -15.97
CA GLN A 17 -2.09 -6.36 -16.51
C GLN A 17 -2.72 -7.55 -15.78
N ILE A 18 -3.91 -7.32 -15.21
CA ILE A 18 -4.71 -8.38 -14.57
C ILE A 18 -6.03 -8.65 -15.29
N GLY A 19 -6.34 -7.87 -16.33
CA GLY A 19 -7.55 -8.07 -17.12
C GLY A 19 -7.72 -7.00 -18.19
N THR A 20 -8.89 -7.00 -18.82
CA THR A 20 -9.29 -6.01 -19.84
C THR A 20 -10.38 -5.10 -19.31
N CYS A 21 -10.40 -3.85 -19.76
CA CYS A 21 -11.42 -2.85 -19.43
C CYS A 21 -11.83 -2.08 -20.68
N ALA A 22 -12.83 -1.20 -20.56
CA ALA A 22 -13.35 -0.39 -21.67
C ALA A 22 -13.66 -1.24 -22.92
N SER A 23 -14.39 -2.35 -22.74
CA SER A 23 -14.75 -3.27 -23.83
C SER A 23 -13.57 -3.81 -24.66
N GLY A 24 -12.38 -3.92 -24.05
CA GLY A 24 -11.17 -4.45 -24.69
C GLY A 24 -10.22 -3.38 -25.24
N PHE A 25 -10.57 -2.09 -25.17
CA PHE A 25 -9.67 -1.00 -25.58
C PHE A 25 -8.59 -0.68 -24.54
N GLY A 26 -8.78 -1.13 -23.29
CA GLY A 26 -7.84 -0.91 -22.20
C GLY A 26 -7.55 -2.16 -21.39
N VAL A 27 -6.58 -2.03 -20.49
CA VAL A 27 -6.16 -3.07 -19.56
C VAL A 27 -6.41 -2.63 -18.12
N CYS A 28 -6.90 -3.56 -17.29
CA CYS A 28 -6.96 -3.35 -15.86
C CYS A 28 -5.54 -3.50 -15.31
N CYS A 29 -4.92 -2.39 -14.95
CA CYS A 29 -3.55 -2.33 -14.49
C CYS A 29 -3.52 -2.20 -12.97
N ILE A 30 -2.64 -2.96 -12.33
CA ILE A 30 -2.30 -2.79 -10.92
C ILE A 30 -0.82 -2.43 -10.78
N PHE A 31 -0.50 -1.67 -9.75
CA PHE A 31 0.88 -1.35 -9.40
C PHE A 31 1.23 -2.08 -8.12
N GLN A 32 2.22 -2.97 -8.18
CA GLN A 32 2.77 -3.57 -6.98
C GLN A 32 4.08 -2.86 -6.61
N ARG A 33 4.25 -2.54 -5.34
CA ARG A 33 5.42 -1.86 -4.79
C ARG A 33 5.85 -2.53 -3.49
N THR A 34 7.14 -2.42 -3.17
CA THR A 34 7.74 -3.00 -1.98
C THR A 34 8.62 -1.95 -1.27
N CYS A 35 9.38 -2.35 -0.26
CA CYS A 35 10.20 -1.45 0.57
C CYS A 35 11.14 -0.58 -0.27
N GLY A 36 11.40 0.63 0.23
CA GLY A 36 12.33 1.59 -0.36
C GLY A 36 11.82 2.26 -1.63
N THR A 37 10.58 1.98 -2.04
CA THR A 37 9.99 2.56 -3.24
C THR A 37 9.08 3.74 -2.92
N ALA A 38 8.79 4.52 -3.96
CA ALA A 38 7.78 5.56 -3.89
C ALA A 38 6.78 5.42 -5.03
N THR A 39 5.57 5.93 -4.82
CA THR A 39 4.51 5.92 -5.81
C THR A 39 3.64 7.16 -5.69
N ASN A 40 3.15 7.63 -6.83
CA ASN A 40 2.08 8.61 -6.95
C ASN A 40 0.88 8.03 -7.73
N GLN A 41 0.88 6.71 -7.93
CA GLN A 41 -0.09 5.99 -8.74
C GLN A 41 -1.28 5.54 -7.90
N ASN A 42 -2.48 5.76 -8.43
CA ASN A 42 -3.71 5.28 -7.81
C ASN A 42 -3.77 3.74 -7.86
N SER A 43 -4.39 3.13 -6.84
CA SER A 43 -4.53 1.66 -6.72
C SER A 43 -3.19 0.92 -6.69
N THR A 44 -2.23 1.43 -5.91
CA THR A 44 -0.97 0.72 -5.65
C THR A 44 -1.16 -0.29 -4.52
N HIS A 45 -0.80 -1.54 -4.79
CA HIS A 45 -0.68 -2.62 -3.82
C HIS A 45 0.73 -2.62 -3.23
N PHE A 46 0.82 -2.50 -1.92
CA PHE A 46 2.07 -2.62 -1.20
C PHE A 46 2.21 -4.05 -0.66
N VAL A 47 3.39 -4.63 -0.85
CA VAL A 47 3.72 -5.96 -0.33
C VAL A 47 5.09 -5.91 0.35
N ASN A 48 5.20 -6.60 1.48
CA ASN A 48 6.49 -6.85 2.13
C ASN A 48 7.39 -7.69 1.19
N PRO A 49 8.73 -7.62 1.36
CA PRO A 49 9.65 -8.46 0.61
C PRO A 49 9.36 -9.93 0.93
N GLY A 50 9.38 -10.80 -0.08
CA GLY A 50 9.12 -12.22 0.10
C GLY A 50 7.64 -12.62 0.21
N TYR A 51 6.70 -11.66 0.22
CA TYR A 51 5.27 -11.99 0.16
C TYR A 51 4.95 -12.94 -1.01
N PRO A 52 4.16 -14.02 -0.82
CA PRO A 52 3.31 -14.31 0.34
C PRO A 52 3.95 -15.13 1.46
N GLU A 53 5.25 -15.40 1.41
CA GLU A 53 5.93 -16.14 2.47
C GLU A 53 6.08 -15.28 3.74
N VAL A 54 6.06 -15.95 4.90
CA VAL A 54 6.29 -15.30 6.20
C VAL A 54 7.77 -14.95 6.30
N ILE A 55 8.05 -13.71 6.71
CA ILE A 55 9.42 -13.28 7.01
C ILE A 55 9.76 -13.76 8.42
N GLU A 56 10.57 -14.80 8.53
CA GLU A 56 10.99 -15.40 9.81
C GLU A 56 12.24 -14.74 10.41
N GLU A 57 13.06 -14.03 9.61
CA GLU A 57 14.33 -13.44 10.05
C GLU A 57 14.27 -11.92 10.22
N THR A 58 14.50 -11.48 11.46
CA THR A 58 14.68 -10.09 11.89
C THR A 58 16.12 -9.63 11.64
N SER A 59 16.50 -9.33 10.40
CA SER A 59 17.34 -8.14 10.24
C SER A 59 16.46 -6.93 10.51
N ASP A 60 16.97 -5.87 11.16
CA ASP A 60 16.30 -4.57 11.32
C ASP A 60 15.86 -4.02 9.95
N THR A 61 14.74 -4.51 9.44
CA THR A 61 14.32 -4.29 8.06
C THR A 61 13.21 -3.27 8.11
N THR A 62 13.58 -2.03 8.38
CA THR A 62 12.67 -0.90 8.23
C THR A 62 12.17 -0.87 6.79
N CYS A 63 10.92 -1.23 6.59
CA CYS A 63 10.29 -1.23 5.28
C CYS A 63 9.48 0.04 5.10
N THR A 64 10.01 0.98 4.32
CA THR A 64 9.32 2.25 4.03
C THR A 64 8.74 2.26 2.62
N ILE A 65 7.58 2.89 2.47
CA ILE A 65 7.02 3.27 1.18
C ILE A 65 6.61 4.73 1.24
N SER A 66 6.98 5.51 0.22
CA SER A 66 6.63 6.93 0.13
C SER A 66 5.49 7.16 -0.85
N LEU A 67 4.41 7.78 -0.38
CA LEU A 67 3.26 8.16 -1.21
C LEU A 67 3.38 9.64 -1.57
N TYR A 68 3.51 9.95 -2.86
CA TYR A 68 3.59 11.32 -3.35
C TYR A 68 2.27 11.77 -3.96
N ARG A 69 1.89 13.01 -3.66
CA ARG A 69 0.73 13.65 -4.29
C ARG A 69 0.98 13.80 -5.80
N PRO A 70 0.05 13.34 -6.67
CA PRO A 70 0.17 13.57 -8.09
C PRO A 70 0.03 15.07 -8.41
N PRO A 71 0.89 15.64 -9.28
CA PRO A 71 1.00 17.09 -9.46
C PRO A 71 -0.18 17.75 -10.17
N ARG A 72 -1.03 16.99 -10.86
CA ARG A 72 -2.11 17.50 -11.73
C ARG A 72 -3.50 17.01 -11.33
N VAL A 73 -3.60 16.27 -10.23
CA VAL A 73 -4.86 15.70 -9.74
C VAL A 73 -5.01 16.12 -8.30
N PRO A 74 -6.00 16.98 -7.96
CA PRO A 74 -6.30 17.27 -6.58
C PRO A 74 -6.78 15.99 -5.91
N ILE A 75 -6.07 15.59 -4.84
CA ILE A 75 -6.47 14.47 -3.99
C ILE A 75 -6.97 15.04 -2.66
N CYS A 76 -8.15 14.62 -2.24
CA CYS A 76 -8.73 15.04 -0.96
C CYS A 76 -8.38 14.06 0.17
N GLN A 77 -8.22 12.78 -0.17
CA GLN A 77 -8.03 11.69 0.77
C GLN A 77 -7.29 10.54 0.11
N VAL A 78 -6.45 9.87 0.88
CA VAL A 78 -5.82 8.60 0.54
C VAL A 78 -6.48 7.53 1.40
N ARG A 79 -7.04 6.50 0.77
CA ARG A 79 -7.57 5.34 1.45
C ARG A 79 -6.51 4.24 1.48
N LEU A 80 -6.26 3.69 2.67
CA LEU A 80 -5.41 2.54 2.90
C LEU A 80 -6.30 1.33 3.21
N ASP A 81 -6.22 0.30 2.40
CA ASP A 81 -6.96 -0.95 2.61
C ASP A 81 -5.98 -2.06 3.02
N PHE A 82 -6.24 -2.69 4.18
CA PHE A 82 -5.49 -3.84 4.65
C PHE A 82 -6.08 -5.11 4.05
N LEU A 83 -5.62 -5.50 2.87
CA LEU A 83 -6.08 -6.73 2.23
C LEU A 83 -5.65 -7.96 3.04
N GLU A 84 -4.35 -8.02 3.32
CA GLU A 84 -3.72 -8.98 4.23
C GLU A 84 -2.73 -8.21 5.10
N PHE A 85 -2.86 -8.34 6.41
CA PHE A 85 -1.99 -7.68 7.38
C PHE A 85 -2.00 -8.49 8.66
N ASP A 86 -0.88 -9.13 8.94
CA ASP A 86 -0.63 -9.93 10.13
C ASP A 86 0.84 -9.77 10.50
N ILE A 87 1.09 -9.09 11.61
CA ILE A 87 2.42 -8.89 12.19
C ILE A 87 2.35 -9.22 13.69
N THR A 88 3.49 -9.19 14.39
CA THR A 88 3.52 -9.52 15.82
C THR A 88 2.45 -8.76 16.61
N LYS A 89 1.76 -9.49 17.50
CA LYS A 89 0.68 -8.96 18.33
C LYS A 89 1.22 -7.96 19.38
N PRO A 90 0.38 -7.06 19.90
CA PRO A 90 0.80 -6.16 20.98
C PRO A 90 1.12 -6.92 22.27
N THR A 91 2.11 -6.41 23.01
CA THR A 91 2.46 -6.84 24.37
C THR A 91 1.90 -5.81 25.35
N SER A 92 0.92 -6.22 26.17
CA SER A 92 0.23 -5.33 27.12
C SER A 92 -0.46 -4.11 26.49
N GLY A 93 -0.81 -4.19 25.20
CA GLY A 93 -1.42 -3.08 24.45
C GLY A 93 -0.44 -2.27 23.60
N ASP A 94 0.86 -2.47 23.80
CA ASP A 94 1.91 -1.77 23.06
C ASP A 94 2.50 -2.64 21.94
N CYS A 95 2.67 -2.06 20.76
CA CYS A 95 3.34 -2.69 19.64
C CYS A 95 4.86 -2.59 19.84
N LEU A 96 5.50 -3.55 20.51
CA LEU A 96 6.92 -3.46 20.86
C LEU A 96 7.85 -4.10 19.81
N ASP A 97 7.41 -5.20 19.20
CA ASP A 97 8.23 -5.99 18.28
C ASP A 97 8.05 -5.49 16.84
N ASP A 98 6.87 -5.69 16.26
CA ASP A 98 6.53 -5.20 14.92
C ASP A 98 5.56 -4.03 14.99
N GLN A 99 5.79 -3.04 14.12
CA GLN A 99 4.99 -1.82 14.08
C GLN A 99 4.75 -1.39 12.63
N LEU A 100 3.52 -1.02 12.32
CA LEU A 100 3.19 -0.20 11.17
C LEU A 100 2.88 1.22 11.65
N THR A 101 3.67 2.17 11.14
CA THR A 101 3.51 3.60 11.42
C THR A 101 3.19 4.34 10.12
N ILE A 102 2.15 5.18 10.17
CA ILE A 102 1.71 5.98 9.03
C ILE A 102 1.96 7.45 9.36
N THR A 103 2.86 8.08 8.61
CA THR A 103 3.23 9.50 8.79
C THR A 103 2.62 10.37 7.71
N GLY A 104 2.42 11.66 8.01
CA GLY A 104 1.85 12.62 7.05
C GLY A 104 0.31 12.62 6.99
N SER A 105 -0.34 11.98 7.97
CA SER A 105 -1.79 12.07 8.18
C SER A 105 -2.19 13.44 8.73
N ASN A 106 -3.50 13.72 8.73
CA ASN A 106 -4.06 14.92 9.33
C ASN A 106 -3.67 15.01 10.82
N VAL A 107 -3.12 16.14 11.25
CA VAL A 107 -2.69 16.35 12.64
C VAL A 107 -3.85 16.27 13.64
N ASN A 108 -5.08 16.52 13.18
CA ASN A 108 -6.29 16.42 14.00
C ASN A 108 -6.86 14.99 14.07
N SER A 109 -6.34 14.07 13.25
CA SER A 109 -6.73 12.66 13.24
C SER A 109 -5.48 11.81 12.99
N PRO A 110 -4.57 11.74 13.98
CA PRO A 110 -3.38 10.92 13.87
C PRO A 110 -3.76 9.45 13.81
N ILE A 111 -3.08 8.70 12.95
CA ILE A 111 -3.27 7.26 12.87
C ILE A 111 -2.37 6.62 13.93
N PRO A 112 -2.91 5.79 14.83
CA PRO A 112 -2.09 5.13 15.84
C PRO A 112 -1.12 4.14 15.20
N VAL A 113 -0.08 3.77 15.95
CA VAL A 113 0.77 2.64 15.57
C VAL A 113 -0.08 1.37 15.52
N LEU A 114 0.03 0.61 14.45
CA LEU A 114 -0.75 -0.61 14.23
C LEU A 114 0.14 -1.85 14.35
N CYS A 115 -0.37 -2.88 14.99
CA CYS A 115 0.23 -4.22 15.05
C CYS A 115 -0.83 -5.31 15.18
N GLY A 116 -0.41 -6.58 15.20
CA GLY A 116 -1.31 -7.73 15.11
C GLY A 116 -2.00 -7.86 13.75
N ARG A 117 -3.21 -8.44 13.77
CA ARG A 117 -3.97 -8.77 12.56
C ARG A 117 -5.03 -7.72 12.26
N ASN A 118 -4.91 -7.05 11.10
CA ASN A 118 -5.83 -5.98 10.66
C ASN A 118 -6.43 -6.24 9.26
N ALA A 119 -6.32 -7.47 8.75
CA ALA A 119 -6.91 -7.84 7.46
C ALA A 119 -8.42 -7.50 7.38
N GLY A 120 -8.84 -6.95 6.25
CA GLY A 120 -10.21 -6.49 5.98
C GLY A 120 -10.55 -5.09 6.51
N GLN A 121 -9.66 -4.45 7.26
CA GLN A 121 -9.86 -3.08 7.74
C GLN A 121 -9.39 -2.06 6.71
N HIS A 122 -9.82 -0.80 6.88
CA HIS A 122 -9.32 0.32 6.10
C HIS A 122 -9.12 1.56 6.97
N GLY A 123 -8.16 2.40 6.58
CA GLY A 123 -7.90 3.70 7.16
C GLY A 123 -7.95 4.80 6.11
N ASN A 124 -8.30 6.00 6.52
CA ASN A 124 -8.30 7.17 5.65
C ASN A 124 -7.24 8.16 6.14
N ILE A 125 -6.41 8.62 5.21
CA ILE A 125 -5.31 9.54 5.42
C ILE A 125 -5.65 10.83 4.67
N ILE A 126 -5.48 11.98 5.34
CA ILE A 126 -5.89 13.35 4.94
C ILE A 126 -7.34 13.67 5.35
#